data_AF-A0A2C9L4C5-F1
#
_entry.id   AF-A0A2C9L4C5-F1
#
_cell.length_a   1.000
_cell.length_b   1.000
_cell.length_c   1.000
_cell.angle_alpha   90.00
_cell.angle_beta   90.00
_cell.angle_gamma   90.00
#
_symmetry.space_group_name_H-M   'P 1'
#
loop_
_entity.id
_entity.type
_entity.pdbx_description
1 polymer ?
#
loop_
_entity_poly.entity_id
_entity_poly.type
_entity_poly.pdbx_seq_one_letter_code
_entity_poly.pdbx_strand_id
1 'polypeptide(L)'
;MSLCCQLEAYRASSVSYRINATTLGQITLHVTATDPADGQKDEVKRELLVKPEGVERSRAITKVMILNSGKSLSETFNIKWPQEKIVPDSQRVEIKVTGEVFGQALSGLENLVSIPFGCGEQNMISTVPNIFGLKYIRGTSQGGMEDLAAKLTNNMKL
;
A
#
# COMPACT_ATOMS: atom_id res chain seq x y z
N MET A 1 -25.22 -23.55 -1.03
CA MET A 1 -26.30 -23.38 -2.04
C MET A 1 -25.87 -24.18 -3.26
N SER A 2 -26.75 -25.01 -3.83
CA SER A 2 -26.48 -25.75 -5.06
C SER A 2 -27.45 -25.28 -6.14
N LEU A 3 -26.93 -25.04 -7.34
CA LEU A 3 -27.73 -24.78 -8.55
C LEU A 3 -27.44 -25.90 -9.54
N CYS A 4 -28.50 -26.36 -10.21
CA CYS A 4 -28.39 -27.33 -11.29
C CYS A 4 -28.47 -26.59 -12.62
N CYS A 5 -27.61 -26.95 -13.58
CA CYS A 5 -27.69 -26.47 -14.94
C CYS A 5 -27.56 -27.66 -15.89
N GLN A 6 -28.30 -27.62 -17.00
CA GLN A 6 -28.22 -28.66 -18.02
C GLN A 6 -27.15 -28.27 -19.05
N LEU A 7 -26.24 -29.20 -19.33
CA LEU A 7 -25.12 -29.03 -20.27
C LEU A 7 -25.26 -30.08 -21.38
N GLU A 8 -25.11 -29.62 -22.62
CA GLU A 8 -25.00 -30.51 -23.79
C GLU A 8 -23.53 -30.72 -24.15
N ALA A 9 -23.23 -31.81 -24.83
CA ALA A 9 -21.87 -32.11 -25.28
C ALA A 9 -21.30 -30.95 -26.14
N TYR A 10 -20.03 -30.60 -25.89
CA TYR A 10 -19.31 -29.51 -26.56
C TYR A 10 -19.90 -28.11 -26.38
N ARG A 11 -20.78 -27.90 -25.40
CA ARG A 11 -21.29 -26.56 -25.02
C ARG A 11 -20.80 -26.14 -23.64
N ALA A 12 -20.73 -24.82 -23.45
CA ALA A 12 -20.49 -24.20 -22.16
C ALA A 12 -21.78 -23.59 -21.61
N SER A 13 -21.96 -23.66 -20.31
CA SER A 13 -23.05 -23.02 -19.57
C SER A 13 -22.45 -22.27 -18.37
N SER A 14 -23.11 -21.21 -17.93
CA SER A 14 -22.67 -20.38 -16.82
C SER A 14 -23.79 -20.19 -15.81
N VAL A 15 -23.46 -20.32 -14.54
CA VAL A 15 -24.36 -20.04 -13.42
C VAL A 15 -23.82 -18.87 -12.62
N SER A 16 -24.67 -17.91 -12.30
CA SER A 16 -24.29 -16.72 -11.53
C SER A 16 -24.85 -16.80 -10.12
N TYR A 17 -24.00 -16.52 -9.13
CA TYR A 17 -24.38 -16.37 -7.73
C TYR A 17 -24.27 -14.90 -7.34
N ARG A 18 -25.29 -14.38 -6.66
CA ARG A 18 -25.20 -13.08 -6.01
C ARG A 18 -24.60 -13.28 -4.62
N ILE A 19 -23.37 -12.80 -4.43
CA ILE A 19 -22.67 -12.87 -3.15
C ILE A 19 -22.63 -11.49 -2.51
N ASN A 20 -22.80 -11.44 -1.18
CA ASN A 20 -22.55 -10.25 -0.37
C ASN A 20 -21.41 -10.60 0.58
N ALA A 21 -20.31 -9.84 0.51
CA ALA A 21 -19.19 -10.00 1.43
C ALA A 21 -19.57 -9.44 2.81
N THR A 22 -19.39 -10.25 3.85
CA THR A 22 -19.70 -9.87 5.24
C THR A 22 -18.45 -9.48 6.03
N THR A 23 -17.29 -9.99 5.66
CA THR A 23 -16.01 -9.72 6.33
C THR A 23 -15.06 -8.98 5.41
N LEU A 24 -14.24 -8.10 5.97
CA LEU A 24 -13.16 -7.43 5.24
C LEU A 24 -11.94 -8.34 5.09
N GLY A 25 -11.08 -8.05 4.11
CA GLY A 25 -9.84 -8.79 3.89
C GLY A 25 -9.96 -9.87 2.81
N GLN A 26 -9.08 -10.87 2.86
CA GLN A 26 -9.07 -11.96 1.89
C GLN A 26 -10.12 -13.00 2.24
N ILE A 27 -11.04 -13.24 1.31
CA ILE A 27 -12.04 -14.32 1.39
C ILE A 27 -11.75 -15.33 0.28
N THR A 28 -11.74 -16.61 0.63
CA THR A 28 -11.59 -17.68 -0.37
C THR A 28 -12.96 -18.13 -0.86
N LEU A 29 -13.25 -17.90 -2.14
CA LEU A 29 -14.39 -18.47 -2.85
C LEU A 29 -14.06 -19.89 -3.28
N HIS A 30 -14.89 -20.83 -2.88
CA HIS A 30 -14.75 -22.25 -3.19
C HIS A 30 -15.98 -22.71 -3.95
N VAL A 31 -15.78 -23.19 -5.18
CA VAL A 31 -16.85 -23.66 -6.07
C VAL A 31 -16.55 -25.10 -6.46
N THR A 32 -17.54 -25.97 -6.29
CA THR A 32 -17.47 -27.37 -6.70
C THR A 32 -18.56 -27.64 -7.73
N ALA A 33 -18.17 -28.16 -8.89
CA ALA A 33 -19.08 -28.75 -9.86
C ALA A 33 -19.12 -30.26 -9.64
N THR A 34 -20.30 -30.86 -9.73
CA THR A 34 -20.47 -32.31 -9.58
C THR A 34 -21.45 -32.81 -10.62
N ASP A 35 -21.06 -33.85 -11.35
CA ASP A 35 -21.97 -34.58 -12.23
C ASP A 35 -22.79 -35.58 -11.38
N PRO A 36 -24.12 -35.44 -11.32
CA PRO A 36 -24.96 -36.36 -10.56
C PRO A 36 -25.05 -37.77 -11.18
N ALA A 37 -24.73 -37.96 -12.46
CA ALA A 37 -24.82 -39.26 -13.14
C ALA A 37 -23.55 -40.11 -12.93
N ASP A 38 -22.38 -39.53 -13.20
CA ASP A 38 -21.09 -40.23 -13.11
C ASP A 38 -20.33 -39.98 -11.80
N GLY A 39 -20.80 -39.04 -10.97
CA GLY A 39 -20.19 -38.70 -9.68
C GLY A 39 -18.86 -37.94 -9.78
N GLN A 40 -18.44 -37.56 -10.99
CA GLN A 40 -17.22 -36.76 -11.21
C GLN A 40 -17.37 -35.37 -10.59
N LYS A 41 -16.26 -34.84 -10.05
CA LYS A 41 -16.22 -33.54 -9.39
C LYS A 41 -15.04 -32.73 -9.86
N ASP A 42 -15.28 -31.44 -10.06
CA ASP A 42 -14.23 -30.46 -10.29
C ASP A 42 -14.37 -29.32 -9.27
N GLU A 43 -13.25 -28.74 -8.87
CA GLU A 43 -13.17 -27.77 -7.79
C GLU A 43 -12.25 -26.61 -8.13
N VAL A 44 -12.74 -25.40 -7.88
CA VAL A 44 -11.96 -24.18 -8.05
C VAL A 44 -12.00 -23.37 -6.77
N LYS A 45 -10.81 -22.94 -6.32
CA LYS A 45 -10.65 -21.95 -5.25
C LYS A 45 -10.08 -20.65 -5.81
N ARG A 46 -10.67 -19.51 -5.45
CA ARG A 46 -10.15 -18.19 -5.78
C ARG A 46 -10.23 -17.25 -4.59
N GLU A 47 -9.20 -16.44 -4.42
CA GLU A 47 -9.17 -15.40 -3.39
C GLU A 47 -9.83 -14.12 -3.89
N LEU A 48 -10.61 -13.49 -3.02
CA LEU A 48 -11.26 -12.21 -3.24
C LEU A 48 -10.84 -11.25 -2.13
N LEU A 49 -10.20 -10.14 -2.49
CA LEU A 49 -9.86 -9.07 -1.54
C LEU A 49 -11.05 -8.13 -1.39
N VAL A 50 -11.71 -8.17 -0.22
CA VAL A 50 -12.81 -7.29 0.14
C VAL A 50 -12.26 -6.06 0.85
N LYS A 51 -12.53 -4.89 0.25
CA LYS A 51 -12.16 -3.59 0.82
C LYS A 51 -13.34 -2.96 1.57
N PRO A 52 -13.09 -2.17 2.62
CA PRO A 52 -14.14 -1.41 3.28
C PRO A 52 -14.81 -0.43 2.31
N GLU A 53 -16.10 -0.17 2.54
CA GLU A 53 -16.85 0.83 1.79
C GLU A 53 -16.50 2.27 2.22
N GLY A 54 -16.93 3.25 1.42
CA GLY A 54 -16.74 4.68 1.74
C GLY A 54 -15.41 5.27 1.26
N VAL A 55 -15.03 6.42 1.85
CA VAL A 55 -13.83 7.18 1.48
C VAL A 55 -12.78 7.04 2.58
N GLU A 56 -11.62 6.53 2.23
CA GLU A 56 -10.51 6.37 3.17
C GLU A 56 -9.99 7.74 3.68
N ARG A 57 -9.80 7.84 4.99
CA ARG A 57 -9.18 9.00 5.63
C ARG A 57 -7.97 8.55 6.45
N SER A 58 -6.78 8.98 6.05
CA SER A 58 -5.55 8.73 6.77
C SER A 58 -5.12 9.97 7.58
N ARG A 59 -4.53 9.74 8.75
CA ARG A 59 -3.92 10.78 9.60
C ARG A 59 -2.58 10.26 10.11
N ALA A 60 -1.54 11.06 9.95
CA ALA A 60 -0.21 10.78 10.49
C ALA A 60 0.01 11.64 11.74
N ILE A 61 0.53 11.03 12.80
CA ILE A 61 0.99 11.73 14.01
C ILE A 61 2.47 11.39 14.18
N THR A 62 3.33 12.40 14.13
CA THR A 62 4.78 12.23 14.20
C THR A 62 5.31 12.86 15.49
N LYS A 63 6.18 12.13 16.19
CA LYS A 63 6.94 12.64 17.34
C LYS A 63 8.42 12.35 17.12
N VAL A 64 9.27 13.33 17.43
CA VAL A 64 10.72 13.20 17.37
C VAL A 64 11.23 12.84 18.75
N MET A 65 11.97 11.75 18.84
CA MET A 65 12.53 11.23 20.08
C MET A 65 14.06 11.36 20.03
N ILE A 66 14.62 12.12 20.97
CA ILE A 66 16.07 12.32 21.09
C ILE A 66 16.54 11.64 22.37
N LEU A 67 17.29 10.55 22.23
CA LEU A 67 17.88 9.82 23.35
C LEU A 67 19.21 10.46 23.73
N ASN A 68 19.22 11.25 24.80
CA ASN A 68 20.47 11.65 25.46
C ASN A 68 20.91 10.52 26.41
N SER A 69 22.17 10.10 26.30
CA SER A 69 22.75 8.91 26.91
C SER A 69 22.33 8.71 28.38
N GLY A 70 21.53 7.67 28.63
CA GLY A 70 21.27 7.11 29.96
C GLY A 70 19.84 7.17 30.48
N LYS A 71 18.88 7.79 29.77
CA LYS A 71 17.46 7.81 30.20
C LYS A 71 16.55 7.10 29.21
N SER A 72 15.62 6.29 29.73
CA SER A 72 14.52 5.76 28.94
C SER A 72 13.55 6.89 28.58
N LEU A 73 13.16 6.95 27.30
CA LEU A 73 12.16 7.88 26.79
C LEU A 73 10.90 7.09 26.44
N SER A 74 9.74 7.59 26.86
CA SER A 74 8.44 6.99 26.55
C SER A 74 7.49 8.08 26.10
N GLU A 75 6.78 7.84 25.00
CA GLU A 75 5.84 8.77 24.40
C GLU A 75 4.51 8.07 24.12
N THR A 76 3.42 8.70 24.53
CA THR A 76 2.06 8.19 24.30
C THR A 76 1.44 8.86 23.08
N PHE A 77 0.82 8.08 22.20
CA PHE A 77 0.07 8.56 21.04
C PHE A 77 -1.43 8.42 21.29
N ASN A 78 -2.14 9.55 21.36
CA ASN A 78 -3.60 9.55 21.51
C ASN A 78 -4.27 9.59 20.13
N ILE A 79 -4.74 8.43 19.67
CA ILE A 79 -5.42 8.30 18.37
C ILE A 79 -6.91 8.58 18.58
N LYS A 80 -7.39 9.69 18.02
CA LYS A 80 -8.82 10.05 18.04
C LYS A 80 -9.45 9.69 16.71
N TRP A 81 -10.29 8.67 16.72
CA TRP A 81 -11.12 8.31 15.57
C TRP A 81 -12.28 9.30 15.41
N PRO A 82 -12.67 9.67 14.18
CA PRO A 82 -13.83 10.51 13.96
C PRO A 82 -15.10 9.82 14.49
N GLN A 83 -15.93 10.55 15.24
CA GLN A 83 -17.12 9.97 15.87
C GLN A 83 -18.24 9.64 14.88
N GLU A 84 -18.16 10.16 13.65
CA GLU A 84 -19.18 10.00 12.64
C GLU A 84 -18.80 8.91 11.63
N LYS A 85 -19.66 7.88 11.54
CA LYS A 85 -19.72 6.89 10.46
C LYS A 85 -18.38 6.24 10.09
N ILE A 86 -17.77 5.53 11.03
CA ILE A 86 -16.68 4.61 10.71
C ILE A 86 -17.29 3.27 10.26
N VAL A 87 -16.84 2.78 9.10
CA VAL A 87 -17.17 1.43 8.66
C VAL A 87 -16.53 0.43 9.64
N PRO A 88 -17.28 -0.56 10.17
CA PRO A 88 -16.72 -1.58 11.05
C PRO A 88 -15.47 -2.23 10.45
N ASP A 89 -14.48 -2.52 11.29
CA ASP A 89 -13.20 -3.17 10.92
C ASP A 89 -12.34 -2.44 9.86
N SER A 90 -12.68 -1.19 9.50
CA SER A 90 -11.87 -0.37 8.57
C SER A 90 -10.69 0.33 9.24
N GLN A 91 -10.67 0.37 10.58
CA GLN A 91 -9.69 1.09 11.37
C GLN A 91 -8.37 0.35 11.36
N ARG A 92 -7.29 1.05 11.01
CA ARG A 92 -5.94 0.50 11.02
C ARG A 92 -4.94 1.52 11.53
N VAL A 93 -3.98 1.04 12.34
CA VAL A 93 -2.89 1.86 12.87
C VAL A 93 -1.58 1.22 12.43
N GLU A 94 -0.74 2.01 11.78
CA GLU A 94 0.61 1.61 11.38
C GLU A 94 1.61 2.48 12.14
N ILE A 95 2.60 1.86 12.77
CA ILE A 95 3.67 2.55 13.47
C ILE A 95 4.94 2.40 12.66
N LYS A 96 5.55 3.53 12.29
CA LYS A 96 6.85 3.57 11.62
C LYS A 96 7.85 4.30 12.50
N VAL A 97 8.96 3.63 12.81
CA VAL A 97 10.09 4.22 13.53
C VAL A 97 11.23 4.39 12.54
N THR A 98 11.76 5.60 12.44
CA THR A 98 12.93 5.89 11.61
C THR A 98 14.01 6.51 12.49
N GLY A 99 15.27 6.11 12.28
CA GLY A 99 16.42 6.64 13.00
C GLY A 99 16.83 8.04 12.53
N GLU A 100 16.16 8.59 11.53
CA GLU A 100 16.52 9.85 10.91
C GLU A 100 15.30 10.73 10.64
N VAL A 101 15.41 12.02 10.97
CA VAL A 101 14.32 12.98 10.83
C VAL A 101 13.83 13.08 9.38
N PHE A 102 14.75 12.93 8.41
CA PHE A 102 14.42 12.92 6.99
C PHE A 102 14.14 11.53 6.42
N GLY A 103 14.23 10.45 7.22
CA GLY A 103 14.08 9.09 6.72
C GLY A 103 12.74 8.84 6.02
N GLN A 104 11.64 9.44 6.51
CA GLN A 104 10.33 9.36 5.84
C GLN A 104 10.28 10.14 4.52
N ALA A 105 10.91 11.31 4.48
CA ALA A 105 11.00 12.13 3.27
C ALA A 105 11.89 11.46 2.21
N LEU A 106 12.96 10.79 2.63
CA LEU A 106 13.90 10.08 1.74
C LEU A 106 13.28 8.83 1.11
N SER A 107 12.53 8.03 1.87
CA SER A 107 11.76 6.92 1.32
C SER A 107 10.67 7.38 0.33
N GLY A 108 10.07 8.55 0.56
CA GLY A 108 9.15 9.19 -0.38
C GLY A 108 9.85 9.92 -1.53
N LEU A 109 11.14 10.23 -1.39
CA LEU A 109 11.93 10.97 -2.38
C LEU A 109 12.00 10.20 -3.68
N GLU A 110 12.07 8.86 -3.66
CA GLU A 110 12.06 8.04 -4.88
C GLU A 110 10.86 8.32 -5.81
N ASN A 111 9.71 8.69 -5.25
CA ASN A 111 8.51 9.04 -6.02
C ASN A 111 8.50 10.52 -6.45
N LEU A 112 9.28 11.37 -5.79
CA LEU A 112 9.47 12.79 -6.14
C LEU A 112 10.65 13.00 -7.09
N VAL A 113 11.54 12.02 -7.19
CA VAL A 113 12.76 11.98 -8.01
C VAL A 113 12.37 11.57 -9.42
N SER A 114 11.83 12.55 -10.14
CA SER A 114 11.49 12.44 -11.56
C SER A 114 12.60 13.05 -12.42
N ILE A 115 12.72 12.54 -13.65
CA ILE A 115 13.50 13.21 -14.69
C ILE A 115 12.81 14.55 -14.98
N PRO A 116 13.55 15.66 -15.05
CA PRO A 116 12.95 16.95 -15.37
C PRO A 116 12.48 17.03 -16.82
N PHE A 117 11.26 17.51 -17.03
CA PHE A 117 10.71 17.76 -18.36
C PHE A 117 9.79 19.00 -18.37
N GLY A 118 9.71 19.68 -19.51
CA GLY A 118 8.78 20.80 -19.72
C GLY A 118 9.33 22.21 -19.49
N CYS A 119 8.42 23.18 -19.35
CA CYS A 119 8.73 24.61 -19.12
C CYS A 119 9.47 24.84 -17.79
N GLY A 120 10.17 25.98 -17.65
CA GLY A 120 11.08 26.26 -16.54
C GLY A 120 10.54 26.00 -15.12
N GLU A 121 9.26 26.26 -14.86
CA GLU A 121 8.63 25.97 -13.56
C GLU A 121 8.46 24.46 -13.30
N GLN A 122 8.03 23.70 -14.31
CA GLN A 122 7.91 22.24 -14.21
C GLN A 122 9.29 21.59 -14.04
N ASN A 123 10.29 22.13 -14.74
CA ASN A 123 11.68 21.71 -14.63
C ASN A 123 12.26 21.99 -13.22
N MET A 124 11.96 23.15 -12.63
CA MET A 124 12.37 23.46 -11.25
C MET A 124 11.68 22.56 -10.22
N ILE A 125 10.39 22.24 -10.39
CA ILE A 125 9.64 21.34 -9.47
C ILE A 125 10.30 19.96 -9.37
N SER A 126 10.84 19.42 -10.47
CA SER A 126 11.56 18.14 -10.48
C SER A 126 13.04 18.24 -10.12
N THR A 127 13.70 19.36 -10.45
CA THR A 127 15.15 19.54 -10.25
C THR A 127 15.51 19.88 -8.80
N VAL A 128 14.69 20.70 -8.14
CA VAL A 128 14.95 21.16 -6.76
C VAL A 128 15.01 19.98 -5.77
N PRO A 129 14.07 19.01 -5.78
CA PRO A 129 14.16 17.83 -4.92
C PRO A 129 15.45 17.03 -5.13
N ASN A 130 15.92 16.89 -6.38
CA ASN A 130 17.14 16.14 -6.69
C ASN A 130 18.40 16.80 -6.08
N ILE A 131 18.50 18.13 -6.16
CA ILE A 131 19.63 18.89 -5.58
C ILE A 131 19.62 18.82 -4.06
N PHE A 132 18.46 19.04 -3.42
CA PHE A 132 18.36 18.99 -1.96
C PHE A 132 18.59 17.58 -1.41
N GLY A 133 18.13 16.54 -2.12
CA GLY A 133 18.41 15.14 -1.79
C GLY A 133 19.91 14.84 -1.82
N LEU A 134 20.63 15.29 -2.85
CA LEU A 134 22.09 15.12 -2.92
C LEU A 134 22.84 15.92 -1.86
N LYS A 135 22.40 17.15 -1.58
CA LYS A 135 22.98 17.96 -0.51
C LYS A 135 22.81 17.28 0.85
N TYR A 136 21.67 16.64 1.07
CA TYR A 136 21.39 15.86 2.26
C TYR A 136 22.34 14.67 2.38
N ILE A 137 22.42 13.82 1.36
CA ILE A 137 23.27 12.61 1.36
C ILE A 137 24.76 12.95 1.48
N ARG A 138 25.21 14.08 0.94
CA ARG A 138 26.61 14.52 1.14
C ARG A 138 26.87 15.06 2.54
N GLY A 139 25.85 15.62 3.19
CA GLY A 139 25.95 16.18 4.55
C GLY A 139 25.82 15.12 5.64
N THR A 140 25.06 14.06 5.41
CA THR A 140 24.97 12.91 6.30
C THR A 140 26.00 11.87 5.86
N SER A 141 26.92 11.45 6.73
CA SER A 141 27.94 10.44 6.39
C SER A 141 27.35 9.01 6.35
N GLN A 142 26.17 8.86 5.74
CA GLN A 142 25.43 7.61 5.67
C GLN A 142 25.86 6.80 4.45
N GLY A 143 26.77 5.84 4.68
CA GLY A 143 27.28 4.92 3.65
C GLY A 143 26.27 3.91 3.09
N GLY A 144 24.96 4.11 3.25
CA GLY A 144 23.90 3.21 2.78
C GLY A 144 23.00 3.78 1.68
N MET A 145 23.26 5.00 1.22
CA MET A 145 22.39 5.72 0.28
C MET A 145 23.03 5.98 -1.09
N GLU A 146 24.06 5.21 -1.44
CA GLU A 146 24.87 5.40 -2.64
C GLU A 146 24.06 5.18 -3.93
N ASP A 147 23.17 4.19 -3.93
CA ASP A 147 22.24 3.92 -5.05
C ASP A 147 21.29 5.10 -5.31
N LEU A 148 20.77 5.71 -4.24
CA LEU A 148 19.91 6.88 -4.35
C LEU A 148 20.70 8.09 -4.85
N ALA A 149 21.94 8.27 -4.38
CA ALA A 149 22.82 9.33 -4.87
C ALA A 149 23.16 9.18 -6.35
N ALA A 150 23.40 7.94 -6.82
CA ALA A 150 23.64 7.65 -8.23
C ALA A 150 22.39 7.98 -9.08
N LYS A 151 21.20 7.57 -8.62
CA LYS A 151 19.93 7.85 -9.28
C LYS A 151 19.63 9.36 -9.35
N LEU A 152 19.81 10.08 -8.24
CA LEU A 152 19.64 11.53 -8.16
C LEU A 152 20.61 12.26 -9.11
N THR A 153 21.86 11.80 -9.18
CA THR A 153 22.87 12.38 -10.08
C THR A 153 22.53 12.12 -11.54
N ASN A 154 22.07 10.91 -11.88
CA ASN A 154 21.67 10.57 -13.24
C ASN A 154 20.45 11.37 -13.70
N ASN A 155 19.49 11.64 -12.82
CA ASN A 155 18.33 12.47 -13.15
C ASN A 155 18.68 13.94 -13.45
N MET A 156 19.84 14.42 -13.00
CA MET A 156 20.33 15.78 -13.29
C MET A 156 21.32 15.85 -14.44
N LYS A 157 21.87 14.71 -14.87
CA LYS A 157 22.72 14.59 -16.06
C LYS A 157 21.80 14.43 -17.27
N LEU A 158 21.24 15.54 -17.73
CA LEU A 158 20.69 15.64 -19.10
C LEU A 158 21.85 15.65 -20.11
#